data_AF-A0A920UPK7-F1
#
_entry.id   AF-A0A920UPK7-F1
#
_cell.length_a   1.000
_cell.length_b   1.000
_cell.length_c   1.000
_cell.angle_alpha   90.00
_cell.angle_beta   90.00
_cell.angle_gamma   90.00
#
_symmetry.space_group_name_H-M   'P 1'
#
loop_
_entity.id
_entity.type
_entity.pdbx_description
1 polymer ?
#
loop_
_entity_poly.entity_id
_entity_poly.type
_entity_poly.pdbx_seq_one_letter_code
_entity_poly.pdbx_strand_id
1 'polypeptide(L)' 'MQRTLVLLKPDAVSRGLIGEVIVRLENKGLKFVAMKMIHVDNDLAAKHYAEHVEKPFFPKLRNFIKIYSYRSIGSRR' A
#
# COMPACT_ATOMS: atom_id res chain seq x y z
N MET A 1 25.73 -3.57 2.90
CA MET A 1 24.49 -2.94 3.42
C MET A 1 23.34 -3.32 2.48
N GLN A 2 22.25 -3.87 3.00
CA GLN A 2 21.09 -4.29 2.21
C GLN A 2 19.89 -3.36 2.44
N ARG A 3 19.05 -3.20 1.41
CA ARG A 3 17.81 -2.43 1.48
C ARG A 3 16.69 -3.30 0.92
N THR A 4 15.52 -3.20 1.53
CA THR A 4 14.31 -3.89 1.07
C THR A 4 13.15 -2.91 1.02
N LEU A 5 12.19 -3.18 0.15
CA LEU A 5 10.96 -2.40 0.00
C LEU A 5 9.83 -3.06 0.79
N VAL A 6 9.20 -2.29 1.67
CA VAL A 6 7.98 -2.72 2.37
C VAL A 6 6.80 -1.94 1.80
N LEU A 7 5.78 -2.66 1.34
CA LEU A 7 4.54 -2.07 0.82
C LEU A 7 3.40 -2.35 1.78
N LEU A 8 2.80 -1.28 2.31
CA LEU A 8 1.53 -1.35 3.02
C LEU A 8 0.38 -1.26 2.01
N LYS A 9 -0.42 -2.32 1.95
CA LYS A 9 -1.59 -2.38 1.07
C LYS A 9 -2.74 -1.49 1.62
N PRO A 10 -3.72 -1.12 0.77
CA PRO A 10 -4.81 -0.24 1.18
C PRO A 10 -5.67 -0.75 2.34
N ASP A 11 -5.80 -2.05 2.52
CA ASP A 11 -6.50 -2.61 3.67
C ASP A 11 -5.76 -2.32 4.99
N ALA A 12 -4.43 -2.43 5.01
CA ALA A 12 -3.62 -2.18 6.20
C ALA A 12 -3.71 -0.70 6.62
N VAL A 13 -3.67 0.20 5.64
CA VAL A 13 -3.78 1.64 5.89
C VAL A 13 -5.22 2.02 6.28
N SER A 14 -6.26 1.45 5.65
CA SER A 14 -7.67 1.68 6.02
C SER A 14 -8.02 1.16 7.42
N ARG A 15 -7.31 0.13 7.89
CA ARG A 15 -7.43 -0.42 9.25
C ARG A 15 -6.56 0.33 10.28
N GLY A 16 -5.85 1.38 9.89
CA GLY A 16 -4.98 2.14 10.80
C GLY A 16 -3.72 1.40 11.25
N LEU A 17 -3.27 0.38 10.53
CA LEU A 17 -2.15 -0.49 10.94
C LEU A 17 -0.76 0.09 10.64
N ILE A 18 -0.66 1.31 10.09
CA ILE A 18 0.63 1.92 9.72
C ILE A 18 1.57 1.98 10.93
N GLY A 19 1.09 2.53 12.06
CA GLY A 19 1.90 2.69 13.27
C GLY A 19 2.40 1.36 13.82
N GLU A 20 1.51 0.37 13.89
CA GLU A 20 1.85 -0.98 14.35
C GLU A 20 2.96 -1.62 13.49
N VAL A 21 2.91 -1.45 12.16
CA VAL A 21 3.94 -1.97 11.27
C VAL A 21 5.26 -1.24 11.44
N ILE A 22 5.24 0.09 11.59
CA ILE A 22 6.45 0.87 11.87
C ILE A 22 7.12 0.36 13.14
N VAL A 23 6.39 0.30 14.25
CA VAL A 23 6.89 -0.17 15.55
C VAL A 23 7.51 -1.55 15.44
N ARG A 24 6.86 -2.48 14.73
CA ARG A 24 7.41 -3.84 14.52
C ARG A 24 8.73 -3.85 13.76
N LEU A 25 8.89 -2.98 12.76
CA LEU A 25 10.12 -2.90 11.96
C LEU A 25 11.26 -2.26 12.77
N GLU A 26 10.97 -1.21 13.53
CA GLU A 26 11.95 -0.56 14.42
C GLU A 26 12.41 -1.50 15.54
N ASN A 27 11.49 -2.24 16.15
CA ASN A 27 11.81 -3.24 17.19
C ASN A 27 12.70 -4.38 16.66
N LYS A 28 12.70 -4.63 15.34
CA LYS A 28 13.64 -5.57 14.70
C LYS A 28 14.99 -4.96 14.36
N GLY A 29 15.22 -3.69 14.70
CA GLY A 29 16.44 -2.94 14.41
C GLY A 29 16.56 -2.47 12.96
N LEU A 30 15.46 -2.53 12.17
CA LEU A 30 15.47 -2.03 10.81
C LEU A 30 15.40 -0.50 10.82
N LYS A 31 16.17 0.14 9.95
CA LYS A 31 16.17 1.60 9.79
C LYS A 31 15.40 1.99 8.54
N PHE A 32 14.46 2.92 8.70
CA PHE A 32 13.78 3.54 7.57
C PHE A 32 14.71 4.54 6.88
N VAL A 33 14.95 4.33 5.59
CA VAL A 33 15.76 5.26 4.76
C VAL A 33 14.85 6.24 4.01
N ALA A 34 13.62 5.84 3.69
CA ALA A 34 12.60 6.66 3.07
C ALA A 34 11.21 6.06 3.30
N MET A 35 10.17 6.91 3.30
CA MET A 35 8.77 6.51 3.32
C MET A 35 7.97 7.43 2.40
N LYS A 36 7.01 6.87 1.66
CA LYS A 36 6.13 7.65 0.77
C LYS A 36 4.73 7.04 0.77
N MET A 37 3.73 7.86 1.07
CA MET A 37 2.34 7.51 0.78
C MET A 37 2.05 7.88 -0.67
N ILE A 38 1.60 6.90 -1.45
CA ILE A 38 1.23 7.11 -2.84
C ILE A 38 -0.21 6.66 -3.05
N HIS A 39 -0.93 7.42 -3.86
CA HIS A 39 -2.17 6.93 -4.46
C HIS A 39 -1.81 6.23 -5.76
N VAL A 40 -2.13 4.95 -5.87
CA VAL A 40 -1.81 4.15 -7.06
C VAL A 40 -2.95 4.36 -8.05
N ASP A 41 -2.65 5.04 -9.15
CA ASP A 41 -3.57 5.14 -10.28
C ASP A 41 -3.62 3.83 -11.09
N ASN A 42 -4.59 3.75 -12.02
CA ASN A 42 -4.82 2.54 -12.82
C ASN A 42 -3.61 2.11 -13.64
N ASP A 43 -2.82 3.06 -14.11
CA ASP A 43 -1.72 2.83 -15.03
C ASP A 43 -0.47 2.37 -14.27
N LEU A 44 -0.24 2.92 -13.08
CA LEU A 44 0.81 2.49 -12.17
C LEU A 44 0.54 1.08 -11.62
N ALA A 45 -0.72 0.76 -11.30
CA ALA A 45 -1.10 -0.60 -10.90
C ALA A 45 -0.88 -1.61 -12.04
N ALA A 46 -1.22 -1.25 -13.29
CA ALA A 46 -1.02 -2.12 -14.45
C ALA A 46 0.47 -2.37 -14.72
N LYS A 47 1.32 -1.34 -14.62
CA LYS A 47 2.77 -1.48 -14.78
C LYS A 47 3.42 -2.32 -13.68
N HIS A 48 3.00 -2.15 -12.42
CA HIS A 48 3.59 -2.85 -11.29
C HIS A 48 3.24 -4.35 -11.25
N TYR A 49 2.13 -4.75 -11.85
CA TYR A 49 1.67 -6.14 -11.91
C TYR A 49 1.60 -6.69 -13.34
N ALA A 50 2.38 -6.14 -14.27
CA ALA A 50 2.40 -6.54 -15.69
C ALA A 50 2.62 -8.06 -15.85
N GLU A 51 3.44 -8.67 -15.00
CA GLU A 51 3.72 -10.11 -14.99
C GLU A 51 2.57 -11.00 -14.46
N HIS A 52 1.50 -10.40 -13.95
CA HIS A 52 0.34 -11.11 -13.41
C HIS A 52 -0.94 -10.86 -14.19
N VAL A 53 -0.89 -10.09 -15.28
CA VAL A 53 -2.06 -9.68 -16.08
C VAL A 53 -2.86 -10.87 -16.60
N GLU A 54 -2.20 -11.96 -16.98
CA GLU A 54 -2.86 -13.16 -17.52
C GLU A 54 -3.40 -14.10 -16.44
N LYS A 55 -3.15 -13.81 -15.16
CA LYS A 55 -3.59 -14.70 -14.08
C LYS A 55 -5.06 -14.42 -13.73
N PRO A 56 -5.87 -15.46 -13.48
CA PRO A 56 -7.31 -15.32 -13.24
C PRO A 56 -7.68 -14.49 -12.00
N PHE A 57 -6.74 -14.29 -11.06
CA PHE A 57 -6.93 -13.45 -9.88
C PHE A 57 -6.61 -11.96 -10.12
N PHE A 58 -6.03 -11.60 -11.26
CA PHE A 58 -5.60 -10.24 -11.56
C PHE A 58 -6.72 -9.20 -11.53
N PRO A 59 -7.94 -9.45 -12.05
CA PRO A 59 -9.03 -8.48 -11.95
C PRO A 59 -9.40 -8.17 -10.49
N LYS A 60 -9.38 -9.18 -9.61
CA LYS A 60 -9.65 -9.01 -8.17
C LYS A 60 -8.50 -8.26 -7.47
N LEU A 61 -7.25 -8.60 -7.80
CA LEU A 61 -6.05 -7.95 -7.26
C LEU A 61 -5.99 -6.46 -7.65
N ARG A 62 -6.28 -6.15 -8.92
CA ARG A 62 -6.34 -4.78 -9.44
C ARG A 62 -7.39 -3.96 -8.69
N ASN A 63 -8.58 -4.51 -8.46
CA ASN A 63 -9.63 -3.81 -7.73
C ASN A 63 -9.28 -3.62 -6.24
N PHE A 64 -8.60 -4.59 -5.63
CA PHE A 64 -8.15 -4.49 -4.23
C PHE A 64 -7.15 -3.35 -4.00
N ILE A 65 -6.22 -3.15 -4.95
CA ILE A 65 -5.17 -2.14 -4.83
C ILE A 65 -5.68 -0.71 -5.07
N LYS A 66 -6.80 -0.57 -5.79
CA LYS A 66 -7.42 0.74 -6.08
C LYS A 66 -8.16 1.38 -4.92
N ILE A 67 -8.44 0.67 -3.82
CA ILE A 67 -9.35 1.18 -2.77
C ILE A 67 -8.66 2.28 -1.96
N TYR A 68 -8.69 3.49 -2.50
CA TYR A 68 -8.57 4.78 -1.84
C TYR A 68 -9.44 5.79 -2.57
N SER A 69 -10.74 5.51 -2.71
CA SER A 69 -11.67 6.63 -2.93
C SER A 69 -11.71 7.40 -1.61
N TYR A 70 -11.14 8.61 -1.60
CA TYR A 70 -11.31 9.56 -0.51
C TYR A 70 -12.81 9.70 -0.24
N ARG A 71 -13.32 9.03 0.79
CA ARG A 71 -14.51 9.55 1.46
C ARG A 71 -14.01 10.77 2.19
N SER A 72 -14.25 11.96 1.61
CA SER A 72 -14.13 13.22 2.33
C SER A 72 -14.76 13.01 3.69
N ILE A 73 -13.93 13.03 4.73
CA ILE A 73 -14.40 13.08 6.09
C ILE A 73 -15.06 14.45 6.17
N GLY A 74 -16.37 14.46 5.97
CA GLY A 74 -17.17 15.67 6.03
C GLY A 74 -16.83 16.37 7.34
N SER A 75 -16.48 17.65 7.21
CA SER A 75 -16.41 18.60 8.31
C SER A 75 -17.68 18.47 9.14
N ARG A 76 -17.60 17.69 10.22
CA ARG A 76 -18.52 17.83 11.34
C ARG A 76 -17.96 18.98 12.16
N ARG A 77 -18.60 20.13 12.01
CA ARG A 77 -18.72 21.08 13.11
C ARG A 77 -19.33 20.37 14.32
#